data_AF-A0A522KY38-F1
#
_entry.id   AF-A0A522KY38-F1
#
_cell.length_a   1.000
_cell.length_b   1.000
_cell.length_c   1.000
_cell.angle_alpha   90.00
_cell.angle_beta   90.00
_cell.angle_gamma   90.00
#
_symmetry.space_group_name_H-M   'P 1'
#
loop_
_entity.id
_entity.type
_entity.pdbx_description
1 polymer ?
#
loop_
_entity_poly.entity_id
_entity_poly.type
_entity_poly.pdbx_seq_one_letter_code
_entity_poly.pdbx_strand_id
1 'polypeptide(L)'
;MNAYTELERELSHIGAAISVLERTRAHLFPRVSVDDPAYWKSRLDAILDARPGDTILERQVAQLCDRLKHLQADSAGVHARGRHHN
;
A
#
# COMPACT_ATOMS: atom_id res chain seq x y z
N MET A 1 4.72 27.13 2.81
CA MET A 1 4.11 25.87 2.34
C MET A 1 3.29 25.29 3.48
N ASN A 2 2.06 24.86 3.23
CA ASN A 2 1.18 24.33 4.27
C ASN A 2 1.46 22.83 4.42
N ALA A 3 1.99 22.41 5.59
CA ALA A 3 2.33 21.02 5.87
C ALA A 3 1.16 20.04 5.64
N TYR A 4 -0.08 20.53 5.77
CA TYR A 4 -1.29 19.77 5.47
C TYR A 4 -1.39 19.37 3.98
N THR A 5 -1.07 20.30 3.07
CA THR A 5 -1.12 20.06 1.62
C THR A 5 -0.02 19.10 1.15
N GLU A 6 1.12 19.08 1.83
CA GLU A 6 2.20 18.13 1.55
C GLU A 6 1.79 16.71 1.94
N LEU A 7 1.14 16.52 3.10
CA LEU A 7 0.61 15.23 3.54
C LEU A 7 -0.49 14.70 2.62
N GLU A 8 -1.42 15.54 2.18
CA GLU A 8 -2.47 15.14 1.23
C GLU A 8 -1.88 14.71 -0.13
N ARG A 9 -0.83 15.40 -0.60
CA ARG A 9 -0.09 15.02 -1.82
C ARG A 9 0.63 13.70 -1.64
N GLU A 10 1.25 13.49 -0.48
CA GLU A 10 1.94 12.24 -0.17
C GLU A 10 0.96 11.06 -0.12
N LEU A 11 -0.21 11.21 0.53
CA LEU A 11 -1.27 10.20 0.50
C LEU A 11 -1.78 9.92 -0.91
N SER A 12 -1.98 10.96 -1.71
CA SER A 12 -2.38 10.80 -3.11
C SER A 12 -1.33 10.04 -3.92
N HIS A 13 -0.05 10.31 -3.67
CA HIS A 13 1.07 9.62 -4.31
C HIS A 13 1.15 8.15 -3.89
N ILE A 14 1.00 7.85 -2.60
CA ILE A 14 0.95 6.48 -2.08
C ILE A 14 -0.24 5.71 -2.68
N GLY A 15 -1.42 6.33 -2.74
CA GLY A 15 -2.60 5.75 -3.35
C GLY A 15 -2.43 5.45 -4.84
N ALA A 16 -1.77 6.35 -5.59
CA ALA A 16 -1.43 6.12 -7.00
C ALA A 16 -0.43 4.97 -7.16
N ALA A 17 0.60 4.90 -6.32
CA ALA A 17 1.58 3.82 -6.35
C ALA A 17 0.94 2.44 -6.08
N ILE A 18 0.06 2.34 -5.06
CA ILE A 18 -0.72 1.13 -4.78
C ILE A 18 -1.61 0.75 -5.97
N SER A 19 -2.23 1.73 -6.62
CA SER A 19 -3.09 1.48 -7.80
C SER A 19 -2.28 0.98 -9.00
N VAL A 20 -1.05 1.46 -9.17
CA VAL A 20 -0.12 0.93 -10.17
C VAL A 20 0.23 -0.52 -9.81
N LEU A 21 0.62 -0.80 -8.56
CA LEU A 21 0.95 -2.16 -8.09
C LEU A 21 -0.22 -3.13 -8.33
N GLU A 22 -1.46 -2.74 -8.00
CA GLU A 22 -2.67 -3.53 -8.28
C GLU A 22 -2.79 -3.91 -9.77
N ARG A 23 -2.46 -2.99 -10.68
CA ARG A 23 -2.57 -3.19 -12.13
C ARG A 23 -1.38 -3.94 -12.73
N THR A 24 -0.17 -3.63 -12.31
CA THR A 24 1.07 -4.20 -12.86
C THR A 24 1.43 -5.54 -12.22
N ARG A 25 0.70 -5.99 -11.19
CA ARG A 25 0.85 -7.30 -10.55
C ARG A 25 0.76 -8.50 -11.52
N ALA A 26 0.05 -8.36 -12.64
CA ALA A 26 0.02 -9.39 -13.68
C ALA A 26 1.34 -9.52 -14.47
N HIS A 27 2.24 -8.53 -14.36
CA HIS A 27 3.46 -8.41 -15.16
C HIS A 27 4.74 -8.25 -14.31
N LEU A 28 4.62 -7.99 -13.01
CA LEU A 28 5.75 -7.87 -12.09
C LEU A 28 6.13 -9.25 -11.54
N PHE A 29 7.11 -9.89 -12.20
CA PHE A 29 7.94 -10.93 -11.59
C PHE A 29 8.89 -10.31 -10.53
N PRO A 30 9.36 -11.10 -9.54
CA PRO A 30 9.37 -10.66 -8.14
C PRO A 30 10.59 -9.81 -7.76
N ARG A 31 10.40 -9.00 -6.70
CA ARG A 31 11.40 -8.24 -5.92
C ARG A 31 11.77 -6.85 -6.45
N VAL A 32 10.79 -5.95 -6.46
CA VAL A 32 11.11 -4.53 -6.25
C VAL A 32 10.73 -4.21 -4.80
N SER A 33 11.58 -3.53 -4.03
CA SER A 33 11.29 -3.17 -2.61
C SER A 33 10.02 -2.33 -2.44
N VAL A 34 9.53 -1.75 -3.54
CA VAL A 34 8.24 -1.05 -3.66
C VAL A 34 7.06 -2.01 -3.49
N ASP A 35 7.28 -3.32 -3.56
CA ASP A 35 6.29 -4.37 -3.33
C ASP A 35 6.26 -4.82 -1.86
N ASP A 36 7.19 -4.34 -1.01
CA ASP A 36 7.19 -4.66 0.41
C ASP A 36 6.06 -3.89 1.12
N PRO A 37 5.04 -4.59 1.63
CA PRO A 37 3.92 -3.95 2.32
C PRO A 37 4.34 -3.30 3.65
N ALA A 38 5.42 -3.77 4.28
CA ALA A 38 5.93 -3.18 5.53
C ALA A 38 6.49 -1.77 5.30
N TYR A 39 7.06 -1.52 4.11
CA TYR A 39 7.53 -0.19 3.72
C TYR A 39 6.37 0.81 3.62
N TRP A 40 5.29 0.43 2.92
CA TRP A 40 4.12 1.30 2.78
C TRP A 40 3.39 1.50 4.10
N LYS A 41 3.29 0.46 4.93
CA LYS A 41 2.71 0.57 6.27
C LYS A 41 3.47 1.58 7.12
N SER A 42 4.80 1.50 7.16
CA SER A 42 5.63 2.44 7.92
C SER A 42 5.45 3.89 7.45
N ARG A 43 5.29 4.10 6.14
CA ARG A 43 5.01 5.43 5.55
C ARG A 43 3.63 5.96 5.95
N LEU A 44 2.62 5.09 5.97
CA LEU A 44 1.26 5.45 6.38
C LEU A 44 1.19 5.76 7.89
N ASP A 45 1.90 4.99 8.73
CA ASP A 45 2.00 5.25 10.17
C ASP A 45 2.68 6.60 10.45
N ALA A 46 3.73 6.96 9.71
CA ALA A 46 4.36 8.28 9.83
C ALA A 46 3.42 9.45 9.48
N ILE A 47 2.48 9.26 8.55
CA ILE A 47 1.47 10.28 8.20
C ILE A 47 0.47 10.46 9.35
N LEU A 48 0.08 9.37 10.01
CA LEU A 48 -0.78 9.41 11.19
C LEU A 48 -0.09 10.11 12.37
N ASP A 49 1.18 9.79 12.60
CA ASP A 49 1.98 10.42 13.66
C ASP A 49 2.20 11.93 13.42
N ALA A 50 2.27 12.34 12.15
CA ALA A 50 2.40 13.76 11.79
C ALA A 50 1.13 14.57 12.08
N ARG A 51 -0.05 13.95 12.03
CA ARG A 51 -1.35 14.60 12.30
C ARG A 51 -2.34 13.67 13.01
N PRO A 52 -2.16 13.45 14.31
CA PRO A 52 -3.10 12.67 15.10
C PRO A 52 -4.46 13.37 15.20
N GLY A 53 -5.56 12.62 15.06
CA GLY A 53 -6.93 13.12 15.22
C GLY A 53 -7.58 13.69 13.95
N ASP A 54 -6.89 13.65 12.81
CA ASP A 54 -7.50 13.95 11.53
C ASP A 54 -8.24 12.73 10.98
N THR A 55 -9.55 12.69 11.26
CA THR A 55 -10.43 11.59 10.86
C THR A 55 -10.49 11.34 9.33
N ILE A 56 -10.17 12.35 8.50
CA ILE A 56 -10.15 12.18 7.04
C ILE A 56 -8.87 11.44 6.65
N LEU A 57 -7.72 11.88 7.17
CA LEU A 57 -6.43 11.21 6.94
C LEU A 57 -6.44 9.78 7.49
N GLU A 58 -6.96 9.58 8.70
CA GLU A 58 -7.10 8.26 9.32
C GLU A 58 -7.92 7.29 8.46
N ARG A 59 -9.06 7.75 7.93
CA ARG A 59 -9.91 6.94 7.05
C ARG A 59 -9.19 6.60 5.73
N GLN A 60 -8.48 7.56 5.13
CA GLN A 60 -7.73 7.33 3.90
C GLN A 60 -6.58 6.34 4.12
N VAL A 61 -5.83 6.49 5.22
CA VAL A 61 -4.77 5.55 5.61
C VAL A 61 -5.33 4.14 5.82
N ALA A 62 -6.44 4.00 6.54
CA ALA A 62 -7.08 2.71 6.76
C ALA A 62 -7.47 2.01 5.45
N GLN A 63 -8.07 2.75 4.51
CA GLN A 63 -8.41 2.22 3.18
C GLN A 63 -7.18 1.75 2.40
N LEU A 64 -6.07 2.51 2.43
CA LEU A 64 -4.83 2.12 1.76
C LEU A 64 -4.19 0.89 2.41
N CYS A 65 -4.23 0.79 3.74
CA CYS A 65 -3.80 -0.39 4.50
C CYS A 65 -4.60 -1.64 4.12
N ASP A 66 -5.93 -1.54 3.98
CA ASP A 66 -6.75 -2.68 3.59
C ASP A 66 -6.49 -3.13 2.15
N ARG A 67 -6.25 -2.18 1.22
CA ARG A 67 -5.81 -2.50 -0.14
C ARG A 67 -4.46 -3.25 -0.15
N LEU A 68 -3.50 -2.81 0.67
CA LEU A 68 -2.21 -3.49 0.82
C LEU A 68 -2.35 -4.90 1.43
N LYS A 69 -3.29 -5.12 2.36
CA LYS A 69 -3.57 -6.45 2.91
C LYS A 69 -4.15 -7.38 1.84
N HIS A 70 -5.09 -6.90 1.02
CA HIS A 70 -5.66 -7.68 -0.08
C HIS A 70 -4.59 -8.04 -1.12
N LEU A 71 -3.71 -7.11 -1.46
CA LEU A 71 -2.56 -7.38 -2.32
C LEU A 71 -1.67 -8.51 -1.80
N GLN A 72 -1.40 -8.55 -0.50
CA GLN A 72 -0.63 -9.62 0.17
C GLN A 72 -1.38 -10.96 0.22
N ALA A 73 -2.66 -10.93 0.58
CA ALA A 73 -3.48 -12.13 0.71
C ALA A 73 -3.59 -12.85 -0.64
N ASP A 74 -3.80 -12.09 -1.70
CA ASP A 74 -3.89 -12.65 -3.04
C ASP A 74 -2.52 -13.13 -3.56
N SER A 75 -1.40 -12.50 -3.19
CA SER A 75 -0.06 -12.94 -3.63
C SER A 75 0.37 -14.23 -2.95
N ALA A 76 -0.01 -14.40 -1.68
CA ALA A 76 0.11 -15.67 -0.94
C ALA A 76 -0.76 -16.78 -1.57
N GLY A 77 -1.97 -16.44 -2.06
CA GLY A 77 -2.87 -17.37 -2.74
C GLY A 77 -2.37 -17.89 -4.09
N VAL A 78 -1.65 -17.07 -4.86
CA VAL A 78 -1.04 -17.48 -6.14
C VAL A 78 0.13 -18.44 -5.94
N HIS A 79 0.94 -18.27 -4.89
CA HIS A 79 2.04 -19.20 -4.58
C HIS A 79 1.57 -20.58 -4.09
N ALA A 80 0.35 -20.70 -3.55
CA ALA A 80 -0.20 -21.98 -3.08
C ALA A 80 -0.68 -22.90 -4.23
N ARG A 81 -1.06 -22.35 -5.40
CA ARG A 81 -1.58 -23.14 -6.54
C ARG A 81 -0.51 -23.74 -7.45
N GLY A 82 0.77 -23.40 -7.28
CA GLY A 82 1.87 -23.91 -8.10
C GLY A 82 2.48 -25.26 -7.65
N ARG A 83 2.02 -25.85 -6.54
CA ARG A 83 2.61 -27.07 -5.94
C ARG A 83 1.81 -28.36 -6.17
N HIS A 84 1.11 -28.48 -7.31
CA HIS A 84 0.48 -29.75 -7.73
C HIS A 84 0.65 -29.98 -9.23
N HIS A 85 1.84 -30.40 -9.63
CA HIS A 85 2.02 -31.26 -10.79
C HIS A 85 3.31 -32.08 -10.60
N ASN A 86 3.14 -33.31 -10.13
CA ASN A 86 4.07 -34.42 -10.30
C ASN A 86 3.24 -35.53 -10.96
#